data_AF-A0AAU6HHU9-F1
#
_entry.id   AF-A0AAU6HHU9-F1
#
_cell.length_a   1.000
_cell.length_b   1.000
_cell.length_c   1.000
_cell.angle_alpha   90.00
_cell.angle_beta   90.00
_cell.angle_gamma   90.00
#
_symmetry.space_group_name_H-M   'P 1'
#
loop_
_entity.id
_entity.type
_entity.pdbx_description
1 polymer ?
#
loop_
_entity_poly.entity_id
_entity_poly.type
_entity_poly.pdbx_seq_one_letter_code
_entity_poly.pdbx_strand_id
1 'polypeptide(L)' 'MAGRQLASQTVPATGGNVVSTDKVGAANGVAGLGADSKVPQAQLPTPKITVGITAPATPAVGDVWIDTN' A
#
# COMPACT_ATOMS: atom_id res chain seq x y z
N MET A 1 5.92 -25.48 25.08
CA MET A 1 5.62 -24.86 23.77
C MET A 1 6.45 -23.58 23.66
N ALA A 2 7.66 -23.65 23.10
CA ALA A 2 8.52 -22.48 22.95
C ALA A 2 8.29 -21.85 21.57
N GLY A 3 7.75 -20.63 21.53
CA GLY A 3 7.55 -19.88 20.30
C GLY A 3 8.89 -19.57 19.62
N ARG A 4 9.00 -19.86 18.32
CA ARG A 4 10.16 -19.55 17.49
C ARG A 4 10.17 -18.04 17.19
N GLN A 5 10.64 -17.21 18.13
CA GLN A 5 10.92 -15.81 17.85
C GLN A 5 12.39 -15.67 17.44
N LEU A 6 12.66 -15.77 16.14
CA LEU A 6 13.91 -15.27 15.56
C LEU A 6 13.65 -13.79 15.25
N ALA A 7 13.92 -12.90 16.22
CA ALA A 7 13.88 -11.44 16.15
C ALA A 7 12.63 -10.80 15.47
N SER A 8 11.79 -10.12 16.27
CA SER A 8 10.80 -9.14 15.80
C SER A 8 9.68 -9.64 14.86
N GLN A 9 9.41 -10.95 14.82
CA GLN A 9 8.34 -11.51 13.98
C GLN A 9 7.42 -12.46 14.78
N THR A 10 6.17 -12.03 14.98
CA THR A 10 5.11 -12.88 15.54
C THR A 10 4.63 -13.85 14.46
N VAL A 11 4.94 -15.14 14.61
CA VAL A 11 4.45 -16.18 13.71
C VAL A 11 2.94 -16.36 13.93
N PRO A 12 2.08 -16.16 12.92
CA PRO A 12 0.64 -16.38 13.07
C PRO A 12 0.35 -17.87 13.30
N ALA A 13 -0.39 -18.20 14.35
CA ALA A 13 -0.72 -19.59 14.74
C ALA A 13 -1.55 -20.36 13.69
N THR A 14 -2.07 -19.69 12.67
CA THR A 14 -2.97 -20.25 11.64
C THR A 14 -2.33 -20.34 10.25
N GLY A 15 -0.99 -20.32 10.15
CA GLY A 15 -0.30 -20.54 8.86
C GLY A 15 -0.29 -19.31 7.93
N GLY A 16 -0.09 -18.12 8.50
CA GLY A 16 0.13 -16.89 7.71
C GLY A 16 1.60 -16.71 7.33
N ASN A 17 1.86 -16.05 6.20
CA ASN A 17 3.20 -15.63 5.81
C ASN A 17 3.71 -14.59 6.80
N VAL A 18 4.90 -14.82 7.38
CA VAL A 18 5.45 -13.94 8.41
C VAL A 18 6.19 -12.79 7.71
N VAL A 19 5.87 -11.55 8.09
CA VAL A 19 6.47 -10.35 7.51
C VAL A 19 7.44 -9.75 8.53
N SER A 20 8.70 -9.55 8.14
CA SER A 20 9.67 -8.80 8.94
C SER A 20 9.16 -7.37 9.17
N THR A 21 9.11 -6.94 10.43
CA THR A 21 8.63 -5.59 10.81
C THR A 21 9.41 -4.47 10.09
N ASP A 22 10.69 -4.66 9.83
CA ASP A 22 11.54 -3.73 9.06
C ASP A 22 11.09 -3.54 7.59
N LYS A 23 10.24 -4.42 7.08
CA LYS A 23 9.68 -4.35 5.71
C LYS A 23 8.31 -3.68 5.66
N VAL A 24 7.69 -3.40 6.80
CA VAL A 24 6.37 -2.76 6.87
C VAL A 24 6.54 -1.24 6.70
N GLY A 25 5.95 -0.68 5.65
CA GLY A 25 6.04 0.74 5.31
C GLY A 25 7.37 1.20 4.72
N ALA A 26 8.33 0.28 4.52
CA ALA A 26 9.55 0.56 3.78
C ALA A 26 9.28 0.64 2.27
N ALA A 27 10.10 1.41 1.54
CA ALA A 27 10.06 1.43 0.08
C ALA A 27 10.27 0.01 -0.48
N ASN A 28 9.48 -0.37 -1.49
CA ASN A 28 9.44 -1.72 -2.06
C ASN A 28 9.11 -2.84 -1.06
N GLY A 29 8.58 -2.49 0.12
CA GLY A 29 8.14 -3.42 1.16
C GLY A 29 6.65 -3.72 1.07
N VAL A 30 6.04 -4.00 2.23
CA VAL A 30 4.59 -4.20 2.35
C VAL A 30 3.93 -2.98 3.00
N ALA A 31 2.64 -2.76 2.71
CA ALA A 31 1.88 -1.72 3.37
C ALA A 31 1.64 -2.03 4.85
N GLY A 32 1.63 -0.99 5.68
CA GLY A 32 1.18 -1.10 7.08
C GLY A 32 -0.33 -0.93 7.17
N LEU A 33 -0.94 -1.41 8.25
CA LEU A 33 -2.34 -1.11 8.58
C LEU A 33 -2.39 -0.13 9.77
N GLY A 34 -3.29 0.84 9.68
CA GLY A 34 -3.60 1.77 10.77
C GLY A 34 -4.49 1.13 11.84
N ALA A 35 -4.84 1.90 12.87
CA ALA A 35 -5.74 1.46 13.95
C ALA A 35 -7.15 1.08 13.44
N ASP A 36 -7.55 1.63 12.30
CA ASP A 36 -8.78 1.32 11.57
C ASP A 36 -8.65 0.06 10.68
N SER A 37 -7.51 -0.63 10.73
CA SER A 37 -7.16 -1.78 9.89
C SER A 37 -7.15 -1.46 8.39
N LYS A 38 -6.90 -0.19 8.01
CA LYS A 38 -6.77 0.26 6.61
C LYS A 38 -5.34 0.67 6.29
N VAL A 39 -5.01 0.68 5.01
CA VAL A 39 -3.73 1.24 4.56
C VAL A 39 -3.75 2.76 4.78
N PRO A 40 -2.78 3.33 5.52
CA PRO A 40 -2.73 4.77 5.73
C PRO A 40 -2.59 5.55 4.42
N GLN A 41 -3.28 6.69 4.31
CA GLN A 41 -3.28 7.52 3.09
C GLN A 41 -1.88 7.97 2.66
N ALA A 42 -0.97 8.17 3.61
CA ALA A 42 0.43 8.53 3.32
C ALA A 42 1.20 7.48 2.50
N GLN A 43 0.70 6.24 2.44
CA GLN A 43 1.27 5.15 1.64
C GLN A 43 0.55 4.96 0.30
N LEU A 44 -0.51 5.72 0.05
CA LEU A 44 -1.28 5.66 -1.20
C LEU A 44 -0.87 6.81 -2.11
N PRO A 45 -0.68 6.58 -3.43
CA PRO A 45 -0.53 7.65 -4.39
C PRO A 45 -1.76 8.56 -4.39
N THR A 46 -1.56 9.87 -4.54
CA THR A 46 -2.67 10.81 -4.75
C THR A 46 -2.98 10.87 -6.25
N PRO A 47 -4.18 10.45 -6.70
CA PRO A 47 -4.52 10.51 -8.11
C PRO A 47 -4.67 11.96 -8.56
N LYS A 48 -4.12 12.34 -9.71
CA LYS A 48 -4.48 13.59 -10.38
C LYS A 48 -5.76 13.36 -11.18
N ILE A 49 -6.78 14.17 -10.90
CA ILE A 49 -8.02 14.17 -11.70
C ILE A 49 -7.91 15.28 -12.73
N THR A 50 -7.99 14.95 -14.00
CA THR A 50 -8.03 15.92 -15.10
C THR A 50 -9.33 15.76 -15.89
N VAL A 51 -9.97 16.86 -16.25
CA VAL A 51 -11.22 16.87 -17.04
C VAL A 51 -10.96 17.54 -18.38
N GLY A 52 -11.41 16.93 -19.48
CA GLY A 52 -11.32 17.53 -20.81
C GLY A 52 -11.55 16.52 -21.94
N ILE A 53 -11.73 17.00 -23.17
CA ILE A 53 -11.99 16.18 -24.37
C ILE A 53 -10.72 15.63 -25.04
N THR A 54 -9.54 16.00 -24.54
CA THR A 54 -8.25 15.48 -25.00
C THR A 54 -7.47 14.97 -23.80
N ALA A 55 -6.87 13.79 -23.95
CA ALA A 55 -6.08 13.18 -22.90
C ALA A 55 -4.94 14.12 -22.44
N PRO A 56 -4.59 14.14 -21.14
CA PRO A 56 -3.48 14.95 -20.64
C PRO A 56 -2.15 14.56 -21.31
N ALA A 57 -1.29 15.53 -21.61
CA ALA A 57 -0.01 15.29 -22.32
C ALA A 57 1.02 14.45 -21.52
N THR A 58 0.84 14.33 -20.20
CA THR A 58 1.71 13.55 -19.30
C THR A 58 0.87 12.79 -18.28
N PRO A 59 0.17 11.71 -18.69
CA PRO A 59 -0.61 10.91 -17.76
C PRO A 59 0.32 9.99 -16.94
N ALA A 60 0.17 9.96 -15.62
CA ALA A 60 0.84 8.99 -14.76
C ALA A 60 -0.10 7.82 -14.43
N VAL A 61 0.47 6.65 -14.10
CA VAL A 61 -0.32 5.50 -13.64
C VAL A 61 -1.07 5.89 -12.36
N GLY A 62 -2.39 5.69 -12.36
CA GLY A 62 -3.26 6.05 -11.24
C GLY A 62 -3.94 7.42 -11.38
N ASP A 63 -3.58 8.22 -12.39
CA ASP A 63 -4.34 9.41 -12.73
C ASP A 63 -5.69 9.05 -13.35
N VAL A 64 -6.69 9.89 -13.09
CA VAL A 64 -8.04 9.74 -13.65
C VAL A 64 -8.27 10.85 -14.65
N TRP A 65 -8.62 10.47 -15.88
CA TRP A 65 -9.07 11.40 -16.90
C TRP A 65 -10.58 11.27 -17.08
N ILE A 66 -11.29 12.38 -16.92
CA ILE A 66 -12.73 12.47 -17.16
C ILE A 66 -12.92 13.07 -18.56
N ASP A 67 -13.29 12.22 -19.51
CA ASP A 67 -13.75 12.64 -20.83
C ASP A 67 -15.11 13.35 -20.69
N THR A 68 -15.31 14.44 -21.42
CA THR A 68 -16.52 15.28 -21.39
C THR A 68 -17.23 15.33 -22.75
N ASN A 69 -16.88 14.43 -23.66
CA ASN A 69 -17.53 14.30 -24.97
C ASN A 69 -18.80 13.42 -24.90
#